data_AF-A0A2D0MYP0-F1
#
_entry.id   AF-A0A2D0MYP0-F1
#
_cell.length_a   1.000
_cell.length_b   1.000
_cell.length_c   1.000
_cell.angle_alpha   90.00
_cell.angle_beta   90.00
_cell.angle_gamma   90.00
#
_symmetry.space_group_name_H-M   'P 1'
#
loop_
_entity.id
_entity.type
_entity.pdbx_description
1 polymer ?
#
loop_
_entity_poly.entity_id
_entity_poly.type
_entity_poly.pdbx_seq_one_letter_code
_entity_poly.pdbx_strand_id
1 'polypeptide(L)'
;MNLLFLNFLLASTLLLFNTPTADPGMSANLKDFKIVIEKNDGEIKMKCTEGCAWLDLSYENKTVAQAIDQYGMTEIRKEPAVADEELSDFLFTLTKTETGVSLKGIRGTAWLELSFTLKPGEQQLIDQYGMRD
;
A
#
# COMPACT_ATOMS: atom_id res chain seq x y z
N MET A 1 15.26 13.52 70.92
CA MET A 1 15.61 14.19 69.65
C MET A 1 15.54 13.12 68.57
N ASN A 2 14.36 12.94 67.96
CA ASN A 2 14.08 11.82 67.07
C ASN A 2 14.42 12.20 65.63
N LEU A 3 15.22 11.36 64.99
CA LEU A 3 15.33 11.22 63.53
C LEU A 3 13.94 10.84 62.95
N LEU A 4 13.81 10.94 61.62
CA LEU A 4 12.61 10.79 60.75
C LEU A 4 12.10 12.18 60.34
N PHE A 5 12.10 12.60 59.07
CA PHE A 5 11.64 11.85 57.91
C PHE A 5 12.46 12.16 56.65
N LEU A 6 12.72 11.07 55.93
CA LEU A 6 13.39 10.96 54.65
C LEU A 6 12.46 11.48 53.54
N ASN A 7 12.80 12.61 52.90
CA ASN A 7 12.09 13.06 51.69
C ASN A 7 12.60 12.27 50.48
N PHE A 8 11.89 11.20 50.13
CA PHE A 8 12.13 10.44 48.91
C PHE A 8 11.40 11.13 47.74
N LEU A 9 12.10 11.98 47.00
CA LEU A 9 11.57 12.61 45.79
C LEU A 9 11.60 11.58 44.65
N LEU A 10 10.51 10.83 44.45
CA LEU A 10 10.32 10.00 43.27
C LEU A 10 10.11 10.92 42.05
N ALA A 11 11.16 11.10 41.26
CA ALA A 11 11.06 11.68 39.92
C ALA A 11 10.42 10.65 38.99
N SER A 12 9.09 10.69 38.87
CA SER A 12 8.36 9.95 37.84
C SER A 12 8.49 10.67 36.51
N THR A 13 9.45 10.27 35.69
CA THR A 13 9.53 10.70 34.29
C THR A 13 8.42 10.00 33.50
N LEU A 14 7.34 10.73 33.21
CA LEU A 14 6.36 10.33 32.22
C LEU A 14 7.04 10.34 30.84
N LEU A 15 7.40 9.16 30.34
CA LEU A 15 7.78 8.97 28.95
C LEU A 15 6.52 9.23 28.11
N LEU A 16 6.46 10.41 27.49
CA LEU A 16 5.50 10.71 26.44
C LEU A 16 5.83 9.81 25.25
N PHE A 17 5.19 8.64 25.19
CA PHE A 17 5.13 7.85 23.98
C PHE A 17 4.36 8.67 22.94
N ASN A 18 5.08 9.39 22.09
CA ASN A 18 4.53 9.89 20.83
C ASN A 18 4.27 8.68 19.95
N THR A 19 3.13 8.02 20.11
CA THR A 19 2.62 7.13 19.08
C THR A 19 2.35 8.00 17.86
N PRO A 20 2.94 7.72 16.68
CA PRO A 20 2.46 8.33 15.46
C PRO A 20 1.00 7.88 15.30
N THR A 21 0.07 8.78 15.54
CA THR A 21 -1.32 8.59 15.18
C THR A 21 -1.35 8.62 13.66
N ALA A 22 -1.44 7.45 13.03
CA ALA A 22 -1.94 7.38 11.67
C ALA A 22 -3.29 8.09 11.67
N ASP A 23 -3.40 9.20 10.94
CA ASP A 23 -4.64 9.94 10.80
C ASP A 23 -5.67 9.01 10.11
N PRO A 24 -6.71 8.51 10.80
CA PRO A 24 -7.73 7.67 10.19
C PRO A 24 -8.69 8.50 9.30
N GLY A 25 -8.40 9.79 9.12
CA GLY A 25 -9.32 10.81 8.63
C GLY A 25 -9.17 11.22 7.18
N MET A 26 -8.44 10.49 6.32
CA MET A 26 -8.54 10.69 4.87
C MET A 26 -9.40 9.62 4.22
N SER A 27 -10.65 9.52 4.66
CA SER A 27 -11.77 9.13 3.78
C SER A 27 -12.03 10.28 2.78
N ALA A 28 -10.98 10.72 2.07
CA ALA A 28 -11.18 11.41 0.81
C ALA A 28 -11.96 10.46 -0.09
N ASN A 29 -12.82 11.01 -0.95
CA ASN A 29 -13.53 10.25 -1.96
C ASN A 29 -12.49 9.65 -2.93
N LEU A 30 -11.92 8.50 -2.56
CA LEU A 30 -10.93 7.79 -3.36
C LEU A 30 -11.66 7.28 -4.60
N LYS A 31 -11.13 7.62 -5.77
CA LYS A 31 -11.68 7.11 -7.02
C LYS A 31 -11.52 5.59 -7.09
N ASP A 32 -12.60 4.92 -7.46
CA ASP A 32 -12.65 3.47 -7.54
C ASP A 32 -11.63 2.93 -8.57
N PHE A 33 -10.97 1.83 -8.22
CA PHE A 33 -10.24 1.00 -9.18
C PHE A 33 -10.39 -0.47 -8.80
N LYS A 34 -10.25 -1.36 -9.78
CA LYS A 34 -10.24 -2.81 -9.55
C LYS A 34 -9.15 -3.47 -10.37
N ILE A 35 -8.21 -4.10 -9.68
CA ILE A 35 -7.08 -4.80 -10.30
C ILE A 35 -7.03 -6.22 -9.78
N VAL A 36 -7.06 -7.18 -10.69
CA VAL A 36 -6.82 -8.60 -10.41
C VAL A 36 -5.34 -8.87 -10.63
N ILE A 37 -4.68 -9.42 -9.62
CA ILE A 37 -3.27 -9.80 -9.65
C ILE A 37 -3.18 -11.32 -9.72
N GLU A 38 -2.40 -11.84 -10.67
CA GLU A 38 -2.10 -13.25 -10.83
C GLU A 38 -0.57 -13.44 -10.86
N LYS A 39 -0.07 -14.44 -10.14
CA LYS A 39 1.35 -14.82 -10.17
C LYS A 39 1.49 -16.14 -10.91
N ASN A 40 2.41 -16.18 -11.85
CA ASN A 40 2.82 -17.38 -12.56
C ASN A 40 4.35 -17.57 -12.46
N ASP A 41 4.84 -18.72 -12.91
CA ASP A 41 6.27 -19.02 -12.88
C ASP A 41 7.06 -18.01 -13.74
N GLY A 42 7.66 -17.02 -13.06
CA GLY A 42 8.48 -15.98 -13.69
C GLY A 42 7.74 -14.69 -14.07
N GLU A 43 6.44 -14.57 -13.83
CA GLU A 43 5.67 -13.39 -14.23
C GLU A 43 4.58 -13.01 -13.20
N ILE A 44 4.31 -11.72 -13.07
CA ILE A 44 3.13 -11.20 -12.37
C ILE A 44 2.27 -10.50 -13.41
N LYS A 45 1.03 -10.96 -13.57
CA LYS A 45 0.03 -10.38 -14.46
C LYS A 45 -0.95 -9.56 -13.65
N MET A 46 -1.36 -8.45 -14.21
CA MET A 46 -2.40 -7.59 -13.65
C MET A 46 -3.45 -7.33 -14.70
N LYS A 47 -4.71 -7.47 -14.33
CA LYS A 47 -5.85 -7.09 -15.16
C LYS A 47 -6.63 -6.00 -14.46
N CYS A 48 -6.82 -4.86 -15.11
CA CYS A 48 -7.65 -3.80 -14.58
C CYS A 48 -9.05 -3.87 -15.20
N THR A 49 -10.07 -3.87 -14.36
CA THR A 49 -11.48 -3.90 -14.78
C THR A 49 -12.20 -2.58 -14.53
N GLU A 50 -11.58 -1.66 -13.79
CA GLU A 50 -12.14 -0.36 -13.44
C GLU A 50 -11.03 0.62 -13.05
N GLY A 51 -11.13 1.87 -13.50
CA GLY A 51 -10.25 2.96 -13.05
C GLY A 51 -8.88 3.05 -13.73
N CYS A 52 -8.59 2.26 -14.78
CA CYS A 52 -7.33 2.31 -15.53
C CYS A 52 -7.54 2.54 -17.04
N ALA A 53 -6.54 3.14 -17.69
CA ALA A 53 -6.44 3.26 -19.15
C ALA A 53 -5.92 1.97 -19.82
N TRP A 54 -5.55 0.96 -19.03
CA TRP A 54 -5.01 -0.32 -19.47
C TRP A 54 -5.92 -1.46 -19.04
N LEU A 55 -5.99 -2.52 -19.87
CA LEU A 55 -6.71 -3.75 -19.54
C LEU A 55 -5.79 -4.77 -18.88
N ASP A 56 -4.61 -4.97 -19.45
CA ASP A 56 -3.65 -5.98 -19.00
C ASP A 56 -2.24 -5.38 -18.90
N LEU A 57 -1.53 -5.73 -17.83
CA LEU A 57 -0.10 -5.51 -17.68
C LEU A 57 0.58 -6.82 -17.32
N SER A 58 1.81 -6.95 -17.78
CA SER A 58 2.65 -8.11 -17.50
C SER A 58 4.02 -7.66 -17.07
N TYR A 59 4.42 -8.07 -15.88
CA TYR A 59 5.70 -7.73 -15.28
C TYR A 59 6.54 -8.99 -15.11
N GLU A 60 7.72 -8.98 -15.73
CA GLU A 60 8.73 -10.00 -15.48
C GLU A 60 9.10 -9.99 -13.99
N ASN A 61 9.00 -11.13 -13.34
CA ASN A 61 8.94 -11.28 -11.89
C ASN A 61 10.31 -11.05 -11.21
N LYS A 62 10.76 -9.79 -11.22
CA LYS A 62 12.00 -9.31 -10.62
C LYS A 62 11.78 -8.98 -9.15
N THR A 63 12.88 -8.96 -8.39
CA THR A 63 12.90 -8.61 -6.97
C THR A 63 12.85 -7.10 -6.73
N VAL A 64 13.00 -6.29 -7.77
CA VAL A 64 12.92 -4.83 -7.69
C VAL A 64 11.47 -4.38 -7.75
N ALA A 65 11.11 -3.37 -6.97
CA ALA A 65 9.77 -2.80 -6.97
C ALA A 65 9.45 -2.14 -8.33
N GLN A 66 8.26 -2.44 -8.86
CA GLN A 66 7.70 -1.78 -10.05
C GLN A 66 6.57 -0.85 -9.64
N ALA A 67 6.64 0.44 -9.99
CA ALA A 67 5.54 1.35 -9.76
C ALA A 67 4.45 1.18 -10.84
N ILE A 68 3.19 1.23 -10.41
CA ILE A 68 2.01 1.09 -11.26
C ILE A 68 1.04 2.24 -10.93
N ASP A 69 0.53 2.88 -11.98
CA ASP A 69 -0.51 3.91 -11.92
C ASP A 69 -1.64 3.58 -12.90
N GLN A 70 -2.63 4.48 -13.00
CA GLN A 70 -3.80 4.33 -13.89
C GLN A 70 -3.45 4.27 -15.37
N TYR A 71 -2.24 4.69 -15.78
CA TYR A 71 -1.75 4.66 -17.14
C TYR A 71 -0.79 3.50 -17.42
N GLY A 72 -0.33 2.81 -16.37
CA GLY A 72 0.37 1.53 -16.47
C GLY A 72 1.62 1.46 -15.61
N MET A 73 2.67 0.84 -16.13
CA MET A 73 3.99 0.85 -15.49
C MET A 73 4.60 2.24 -15.53
N THR A 74 5.08 2.71 -14.39
CA THR A 74 5.55 4.08 -14.20
C THR A 74 6.77 4.14 -13.30
N GLU A 75 7.20 5.34 -12.93
CA GLU A 75 8.25 5.59 -11.95
C GLU A 75 7.66 6.21 -10.68
N ILE A 76 8.23 5.87 -9.51
CA ILE A 76 7.76 6.36 -8.19
C ILE A 76 7.73 7.90 -8.12
N ARG A 77 8.66 8.57 -8.80
CA ARG A 77 8.84 10.04 -8.75
C ARG A 77 8.34 10.75 -10.00
N LYS A 78 7.56 10.08 -10.84
CA LYS A 78 6.93 10.74 -11.99
C LYS A 78 5.87 11.70 -11.49
N GLU A 79 5.88 12.94 -11.99
CA GLU A 79 4.79 13.88 -11.72
C GLU A 79 3.46 13.26 -12.14
N PRO A 80 2.38 13.48 -11.36
CA PRO A 80 1.07 13.00 -11.73
C PRO A 80 0.73 13.50 -13.13
N ALA A 81 0.30 12.60 -14.00
CA ALA A 81 -0.31 13.01 -15.26
C ALA A 81 -1.55 13.87 -14.96
N VAL A 82 -1.93 14.72 -15.91
CA VAL A 82 -3.16 15.52 -15.80
C VAL A 82 -4.31 14.60 -15.43
N ALA A 83 -5.07 14.99 -14.40
CA ALA A 83 -6.16 14.20 -13.89
C ALA A 83 -7.20 13.99 -15.00
N ASP A 84 -7.51 12.73 -15.28
CA ASP A 84 -8.65 12.34 -16.09
C ASP A 84 -9.82 12.04 -15.13
N GLU A 85 -11.00 12.59 -15.40
CA GLU A 85 -12.17 12.39 -14.54
C GLU A 85 -12.63 10.93 -14.52
N GLU A 86 -12.43 10.19 -15.62
CA GLU A 86 -12.86 8.80 -15.79
C GLU A 86 -11.87 7.79 -15.19
N LEU A 87 -10.61 8.19 -14.98
CA LEU A 87 -9.58 7.32 -14.42
C LEU A 87 -9.41 7.53 -12.91
N SER A 88 -9.05 6.44 -12.23
CA SER A 88 -8.62 6.52 -10.85
C SER A 88 -7.27 7.24 -10.76
N ASP A 89 -6.98 7.81 -9.59
CA ASP A 89 -5.76 8.56 -9.35
C ASP A 89 -4.91 7.86 -8.27
N PHE A 90 -4.43 6.66 -8.62
CA PHE A 90 -3.62 5.82 -7.73
C PHE A 90 -2.15 5.77 -8.15
N LEU A 91 -1.31 5.47 -7.17
CA LEU A 91 0.08 5.07 -7.38
C LEU A 91 0.45 4.08 -6.28
N PHE A 92 0.92 2.89 -6.68
CA PHE A 92 1.49 1.91 -5.76
C PHE A 92 2.72 1.25 -6.39
N THR A 93 3.53 0.61 -5.56
CA THR A 93 4.60 -0.28 -6.03
C THR A 93 4.25 -1.72 -5.80
N LEU A 94 4.59 -2.58 -6.75
CA LEU A 94 4.47 -4.02 -6.67
C LEU A 94 5.85 -4.66 -6.58
N THR A 95 6.03 -5.55 -5.62
CA THR A 95 7.26 -6.32 -5.43
C THR A 95 6.94 -7.80 -5.22
N LYS A 96 7.68 -8.67 -5.90
CA LYS A 96 7.63 -10.11 -5.64
C LYS A 96 8.12 -10.43 -4.22
N THR A 97 7.44 -11.33 -3.53
CA THR A 97 7.97 -12.01 -2.34
C THR A 97 8.24 -13.49 -2.64
N GLU A 98 8.90 -14.20 -1.72
CA GLU A 98 9.15 -15.63 -1.87
C GLU A 98 7.87 -16.41 -2.18
N THR A 99 6.80 -16.15 -1.44
CA THR A 99 5.53 -16.88 -1.53
C THR A 99 4.44 -16.14 -2.31
N GLY A 100 4.55 -14.84 -2.56
CA GLY A 100 3.47 -14.06 -3.19
C GLY A 100 3.91 -12.69 -3.66
N VAL A 101 3.16 -11.66 -3.25
CA VAL A 101 3.30 -10.27 -3.69
C VAL A 101 3.17 -9.32 -2.50
N SER A 102 3.98 -8.26 -2.47
CA SER A 102 3.84 -7.10 -1.58
C SER A 102 3.57 -5.86 -2.42
N LEU A 103 2.58 -5.08 -1.99
CA LEU A 103 2.18 -3.83 -2.60
C LEU A 103 2.38 -2.71 -1.59
N LYS A 104 2.93 -1.57 -2.00
CA LYS A 104 3.02 -0.37 -1.15
C LYS A 104 2.27 0.78 -1.78
N GLY A 105 1.29 1.31 -1.05
CA GLY A 105 0.48 2.44 -1.47
C GLY A 105 1.27 3.73 -1.33
N ILE A 106 1.23 4.57 -2.37
CA ILE A 106 1.85 5.90 -2.37
C ILE A 106 0.77 6.98 -2.46
N ARG A 107 -0.24 6.77 -3.31
CA ARG A 107 -1.36 7.69 -3.53
C ARG A 107 -2.60 6.93 -3.99
N GLY A 108 -3.79 7.49 -3.73
CA GLY A 108 -5.07 6.92 -4.20
C GLY A 108 -5.44 5.58 -3.58
N THR A 109 -4.85 5.24 -2.42
CA THR A 109 -5.05 3.99 -1.70
C THR A 109 -5.23 4.29 -0.22
N ALA A 110 -6.18 3.63 0.44
CA ALA A 110 -6.41 3.72 1.89
C ALA A 110 -5.41 2.87 2.70
N TRP A 111 -4.62 2.06 2.01
CA TRP A 111 -3.64 1.15 2.59
C TRP A 111 -2.22 1.62 2.29
N LEU A 112 -1.33 1.48 3.26
CA LEU A 112 0.11 1.73 3.09
C LEU A 112 0.83 0.51 2.52
N GLU A 113 0.41 -0.69 2.93
CA GLU A 113 0.97 -1.94 2.45
C GLU A 113 -0.10 -3.03 2.43
N LEU A 114 -0.08 -3.84 1.38
CA LEU A 114 -0.77 -5.12 1.29
C LEU A 114 0.26 -6.20 1.01
N SER A 115 0.12 -7.37 1.64
CA SER A 115 0.99 -8.51 1.38
C SER A 115 0.19 -9.78 1.50
N PHE A 116 0.28 -10.62 0.47
CA PHE A 116 -0.49 -11.86 0.38
C PHE A 116 0.29 -12.94 -0.34
N THR A 117 -0.01 -14.18 0.01
CA THR A 117 0.51 -15.35 -0.69
C THR A 117 -0.31 -15.57 -1.95
N LEU A 118 0.35 -15.99 -3.03
CA LEU A 118 -0.32 -16.28 -4.29
C LEU A 118 0.38 -17.45 -4.96
N LYS A 119 -0.28 -18.61 -5.02
CA LYS A 119 0.24 -19.78 -5.74
C LYS A 119 0.11 -19.57 -7.26
N PRO A 120 0.86 -20.33 -8.08
CA PRO A 120 0.72 -20.26 -9.54
C PRO A 120 -0.75 -20.41 -9.99
N GLY A 121 -1.23 -19.44 -10.75
CA GLY A 121 -2.61 -19.39 -11.26
C GLY A 121 -3.67 -18.96 -10.24
N GLU A 122 -3.32 -18.69 -8.98
CA GLU A 122 -4.22 -18.03 -8.03
C GLU A 122 -4.30 -16.53 -8.34
N GLN A 123 -5.47 -15.95 -8.06
CA GLN A 123 -5.77 -14.55 -8.31
C GLN A 123 -6.15 -13.84 -7.00
N GLN A 124 -5.76 -12.58 -6.89
CA GLN A 124 -6.20 -11.68 -5.82
C GLN A 124 -6.76 -10.40 -6.42
N LEU A 125 -8.01 -10.07 -6.10
CA LEU A 125 -8.60 -8.78 -6.42
C LEU A 125 -8.18 -7.75 -5.36
N ILE A 126 -7.75 -6.56 -5.81
CA ILE A 126 -7.51 -5.40 -4.96
C ILE A 126 -8.27 -4.19 -5.47
N ASP A 127 -8.56 -3.28 -4.54
CA ASP A 127 -9.09 -1.95 -4.81
C ASP A 127 -8.46 -0.89 -3.89
N GLN A 128 -9.00 0.33 -3.93
CA GLN A 128 -8.51 1.46 -3.15
C GLN A 128 -8.59 1.24 -1.64
N TYR A 129 -9.40 0.30 -1.15
CA TYR A 129 -9.57 0.02 0.26
C TYR A 129 -8.87 -1.27 0.71
N GLY A 130 -8.44 -2.14 -0.20
CA GLY A 130 -7.60 -3.29 0.13
C GLY A 130 -7.82 -4.51 -0.74
N MET A 131 -7.60 -5.69 -0.15
CA MET A 131 -7.94 -6.97 -0.77
C MET A 131 -9.45 -7.21 -0.76
N ARG A 132 -9.98 -7.83 -1.80
CA ARG A 132 -11.39 -8.22 -1.95
C ARG A 132 -11.52 -9.72 -2.19
N ASP A 133 -12.66 -10.27 -1.75
CA ASP A 133 -13.07 -11.67 -1.95
C ASP A 133 -13.84 -11.86 -3.27
#